data_AF-A0A538AS00-F1
#
_entry.id   AF-A0A538AS00-F1
#
_cell.length_a   1.000
_cell.length_b   1.000
_cell.length_c   1.000
_cell.angle_alpha   90.00
_cell.angle_beta   90.00
_cell.angle_gamma   90.00
#
_symmetry.space_group_name_H-M   'P 1'
#
loop_
_entity.id
_entity.type
_entity.pdbx_description
1 polymer ?
#
loop_
_entity_poly.entity_id
_entity_poly.type
_entity_poly.pdbx_seq_one_letter_code
_entity_poly.pdbx_strand_id
1 'polypeptide(L)'
;MGRHGITPDQALTTRHLRWVQRTLDDTPPWDEAVQWLRQHQPPLPERLVLVHGDLWPANVLMRGRTICGFVDWTMGAVGDPGLDVGFAKVGLALLPEPFPPPPPIRTVVHHYGRRLAQQIHERCSRHVDGDTRIAYFEALRCTLQVAAVVADRRAGRQNGWEHGVPALVSHFNAITGLHVVANDAADPRRRPAR
;
A
#
# COMPACT_ATOMS: atom_id res chain seq x y z
N MET A 1 2.77 9.85 35.13
CA MET A 1 2.74 9.52 33.69
C MET A 1 1.62 8.51 33.45
N GLY A 2 0.45 8.98 33.00
CA GLY A 2 -0.65 8.08 32.67
C GLY A 2 -0.24 7.21 31.49
N ARG A 3 -0.22 5.88 31.67
CA ARG A 3 -0.09 4.95 30.55
C ARG A 3 -1.38 5.05 29.75
N HIS A 4 -1.43 5.96 28.79
CA HIS A 4 -2.51 5.98 27.81
C HIS A 4 -2.37 4.69 26.99
N GLY A 5 -3.32 3.78 27.15
CA GLY A 5 -3.39 2.55 26.36
C GLY A 5 -3.60 2.85 24.87
N ILE A 6 -3.52 1.81 24.04
CA ILE A 6 -3.85 1.90 22.62
C ILE A 6 -5.35 2.21 22.51
N THR A 7 -5.71 3.27 21.77
CA THR A 7 -7.12 3.58 21.56
C THR A 7 -7.76 2.51 20.66
N PRO A 8 -9.07 2.22 20.78
CA PRO A 8 -9.74 1.28 19.89
C PRO A 8 -9.52 1.60 18.40
N ASP A 9 -9.41 2.89 18.08
CA ASP A 9 -9.09 3.38 16.75
C ASP A 9 -7.73 2.91 16.23
N GLN A 10 -6.71 2.98 17.08
CA GLN A 10 -5.36 2.53 16.79
C GLN A 10 -5.21 1.01 16.83
N ALA A 11 -6.10 0.32 17.53
CA ALA A 11 -6.09 -1.14 17.63
C ALA A 11 -6.66 -1.83 16.37
N LEU A 12 -7.32 -1.11 15.47
CA LEU A 12 -8.05 -1.69 14.33
C LEU A 12 -7.49 -1.22 12.98
N THR A 13 -7.47 -2.13 12.01
CA THR A 13 -6.99 -1.85 10.63
C THR A 13 -7.90 -0.90 9.84
N THR A 14 -9.13 -0.65 10.30
CA THR A 14 -10.06 0.32 9.69
C THR A 14 -9.49 1.74 9.65
N ARG A 15 -8.44 2.04 10.44
CA ARG A 15 -7.72 3.32 10.39
C ARG A 15 -7.07 3.60 9.04
N HIS A 16 -6.62 2.59 8.30
CA HIS A 16 -5.99 2.78 6.99
C HIS A 16 -6.96 3.40 5.99
N LEU A 17 -8.13 2.78 5.82
CA LEU A 17 -9.16 3.29 4.93
C LEU A 17 -9.63 4.70 5.35
N ARG A 18 -9.82 4.93 6.64
CA ARG A 18 -10.25 6.24 7.15
C ARG A 18 -9.20 7.32 6.93
N TRP A 19 -7.92 7.00 7.06
CA TRP A 19 -6.86 7.96 6.75
C TRP A 19 -6.76 8.24 5.24
N VAL A 20 -6.88 7.21 4.39
CA VAL A 20 -6.97 7.38 2.93
C VAL A 20 -8.14 8.29 2.58
N GLN A 21 -9.33 8.03 3.11
CA GLN A 21 -10.53 8.86 2.91
C GLN A 21 -10.27 10.31 3.31
N ARG A 22 -9.82 10.57 4.55
CA ARG A 22 -9.54 11.94 5.02
C ARG A 22 -8.50 12.68 4.18
N THR A 23 -7.57 11.96 3.57
CA THR A 23 -6.47 12.56 2.82
C THR A 23 -6.83 12.79 1.36
N LEU A 24 -7.57 11.86 0.75
CA LEU A 24 -7.80 11.83 -0.68
C LEU A 24 -9.26 12.09 -1.11
N ASP A 25 -10.23 12.14 -0.17
CA ASP A 25 -11.58 12.61 -0.52
C ASP A 25 -11.49 13.99 -1.18
N ASP A 26 -12.39 14.22 -2.12
CA ASP A 26 -12.53 15.48 -2.85
C ASP A 26 -11.21 15.99 -3.46
N THR A 27 -10.28 15.06 -3.73
CA THR A 27 -8.96 15.36 -4.29
C THR A 27 -8.83 14.66 -5.64
N PRO A 28 -9.30 15.27 -6.74
CA PRO A 28 -9.15 14.68 -8.06
C PRO A 28 -7.68 14.38 -8.39
N PRO A 29 -7.37 13.25 -9.02
CA PRO A 29 -8.28 12.20 -9.50
C PRO A 29 -8.46 11.03 -8.51
N TRP A 30 -8.17 11.24 -7.22
CA TRP A 30 -8.12 10.18 -6.20
C TRP A 30 -9.49 9.89 -5.56
N ASP A 31 -10.47 10.74 -5.76
CA ASP A 31 -11.84 10.58 -5.30
C ASP A 31 -12.49 9.30 -5.86
N GLU A 32 -12.25 8.98 -7.14
CA GLU A 32 -12.67 7.70 -7.73
C GLU A 32 -12.04 6.49 -7.02
N ALA A 33 -10.75 6.57 -6.68
CA ALA A 33 -10.07 5.50 -5.96
C ALA A 33 -10.64 5.32 -4.54
N VAL A 34 -10.94 6.41 -3.85
CA VAL A 34 -11.59 6.39 -2.53
C VAL A 34 -12.99 5.79 -2.63
N GLN A 35 -13.76 6.15 -3.65
CA GLN A 35 -15.10 5.60 -3.89
C GLN A 35 -15.05 4.09 -4.14
N TRP A 36 -14.09 3.62 -4.95
CA TRP A 36 -13.89 2.20 -5.20
C TRP A 36 -13.61 1.44 -3.90
N LEU A 37 -12.70 1.95 -3.07
CA LEU A 37 -12.39 1.33 -1.76
C LEU A 37 -13.61 1.27 -0.84
N ARG A 38 -14.46 2.30 -0.84
CA ARG A 38 -15.70 2.31 -0.05
C ARG A 38 -16.65 1.20 -0.46
N GLN A 39 -16.82 0.99 -1.76
CA GLN A 39 -17.80 0.07 -2.34
C GLN A 39 -17.34 -1.39 -2.34
N HIS A 40 -16.04 -1.64 -2.38
CA HIS A 40 -15.46 -2.97 -2.55
C HIS A 40 -14.83 -3.55 -1.28
N GLN A 41 -15.17 -3.01 -0.10
CA GLN A 41 -14.70 -3.58 1.16
C GLN A 41 -15.08 -5.07 1.25
N PRO A 42 -14.14 -5.96 1.59
CA PRO A 42 -14.47 -7.35 1.78
C PRO A 42 -15.43 -7.51 2.97
N PRO A 43 -16.27 -8.55 2.97
CA PRO A 43 -17.01 -8.92 4.18
C PRO A 43 -16.03 -9.25 5.30
N LEU A 44 -16.48 -9.08 6.55
CA LEU A 44 -15.70 -9.42 7.73
C LEU A 44 -15.13 -10.84 7.60
N PRO A 45 -13.84 -11.04 7.91
CA PRO A 45 -13.24 -12.37 7.87
C PRO A 45 -13.80 -13.23 8.99
N GLU A 46 -13.72 -14.55 8.84
CA GLU A 46 -14.16 -15.48 9.90
C GLU A 46 -13.37 -15.29 11.21
N ARG A 47 -12.12 -14.82 11.09
CA ARG A 47 -11.21 -14.59 12.23
C ARG A 47 -10.42 -13.31 12.02
N LEU A 48 -10.36 -12.49 13.07
CA LEU A 48 -9.42 -11.39 13.16
C LEU A 48 -8.08 -11.90 13.68
N VAL A 49 -7.00 -11.37 13.16
CA VAL A 49 -5.63 -11.72 13.56
C VAL A 49 -4.84 -10.48 13.96
N LEU A 50 -3.72 -10.67 14.63
CA LEU A 50 -2.70 -9.63 14.72
C LEU A 50 -2.05 -9.47 13.34
N VAL A 51 -2.16 -8.27 12.78
CA VAL A 51 -1.47 -7.87 11.56
C VAL A 51 -0.35 -6.89 11.88
N HIS A 52 0.70 -6.91 11.06
CA HIS A 52 1.77 -5.92 11.08
C HIS A 52 1.29 -4.55 10.60
N GLY A 53 0.41 -4.51 9.60
CA GLY A 53 -0.20 -3.28 9.10
C GLY A 53 0.67 -2.40 8.19
N ASP A 54 1.93 -2.79 7.99
CA ASP A 54 2.84 -2.28 6.96
C ASP A 54 3.86 -3.37 6.60
N LEU A 55 3.38 -4.58 6.28
CA LEU A 55 4.26 -5.67 5.92
C LEU A 55 4.74 -5.54 4.48
N TRP A 56 6.02 -5.27 4.28
CA TRP A 56 6.69 -5.27 2.98
C TRP A 56 8.18 -5.61 3.15
N PRO A 57 8.93 -5.93 2.08
CA PRO A 57 10.28 -6.48 2.19
C PRO A 57 11.26 -5.70 3.07
N ALA A 58 11.16 -4.37 3.12
CA ALA A 58 12.06 -3.55 3.94
C ALA A 58 11.82 -3.66 5.46
N ASN A 59 10.65 -4.16 5.87
CA ASN A 59 10.30 -4.38 7.29
C ASN A 59 10.59 -5.82 7.75
N VAL A 60 11.19 -6.66 6.90
CA VAL A 60 11.55 -8.05 7.23
C VAL A 60 13.06 -8.16 7.42
N LEU A 61 13.48 -8.53 8.62
CA LEU A 61 14.89 -8.80 8.91
C LEU A 61 15.26 -10.22 8.49
N MET A 62 16.35 -10.34 7.75
CA MET A 62 16.86 -11.60 7.22
C MET A 62 18.29 -11.84 7.70
N ARG A 63 18.58 -13.07 8.13
CA ARG A 63 19.95 -13.59 8.29
C ARG A 63 20.16 -14.69 7.25
N GLY A 64 20.84 -14.34 6.16
CA GLY A 64 20.95 -15.22 5.00
C GLY A 64 19.56 -15.53 4.41
N ARG A 65 19.13 -16.78 4.48
CA ARG A 65 17.81 -17.25 3.98
C ARG A 65 16.75 -17.38 5.06
N THR A 66 17.05 -16.96 6.29
CA THR A 66 16.18 -17.13 7.45
C THR A 66 15.61 -15.79 7.89
N ILE A 67 14.29 -15.71 8.08
CA ILE A 67 13.64 -14.56 8.70
C ILE A 67 14.04 -14.54 10.18
N CYS A 68 14.60 -13.43 10.64
CA CYS A 68 15.00 -13.27 12.05
C CYS A 68 14.15 -12.25 12.81
N GLY A 69 13.27 -11.51 12.12
CA GLY A 69 12.32 -10.61 12.79
C GLY A 69 11.55 -9.73 11.82
N PHE A 70 10.60 -9.00 12.39
CA PHE A 70 9.84 -7.93 11.74
C PHE A 70 10.02 -6.65 12.54
N VAL A 71 10.20 -5.54 11.85
CA VAL A 71 10.42 -4.21 12.45
C VAL A 71 9.34 -3.24 11.99
N ASP A 72 9.22 -2.11 12.69
CA ASP A 72 8.23 -1.08 12.40
C ASP A 72 6.76 -1.53 12.58
N TRP A 73 6.44 -1.90 13.83
CA TRP A 73 5.09 -2.26 14.25
C TRP A 73 4.20 -1.04 14.56
N THR A 74 4.56 0.16 14.09
CA THR A 74 3.78 1.39 14.35
C THR A 74 2.35 1.29 13.79
N MET A 75 2.17 0.49 12.75
CA MET A 75 0.90 0.17 12.12
C MET A 75 0.33 -1.21 12.51
N GLY A 76 0.91 -1.86 13.53
CA GLY A 76 0.39 -3.13 14.06
C GLY A 76 -1.01 -2.97 14.65
N ALA A 77 -1.91 -3.90 14.33
CA ALA A 77 -3.32 -3.86 14.73
C ALA A 77 -3.97 -5.24 14.73
N VAL A 78 -5.16 -5.36 15.33
CA VAL A 78 -6.06 -6.48 15.09
C VAL A 78 -6.88 -6.18 13.84
N GLY A 79 -6.95 -7.13 12.91
CA GLY A 79 -7.69 -6.92 11.68
C GLY A 79 -7.73 -8.13 10.75
N ASP A 80 -8.06 -7.85 9.50
CA ASP A 80 -8.20 -8.84 8.45
C ASP A 80 -6.83 -9.39 8.00
N PRO A 81 -6.63 -10.73 7.99
CA PRO A 81 -5.36 -11.34 7.60
C PRO A 81 -4.96 -11.05 6.13
N GLY A 82 -5.93 -10.72 5.27
CA GLY A 82 -5.67 -10.32 3.88
C GLY A 82 -4.85 -9.04 3.76
N LEU A 83 -4.82 -8.20 4.80
CA LEU A 83 -4.11 -6.92 4.78
C LEU A 83 -2.60 -7.12 4.58
N ASP A 84 -1.95 -7.89 5.45
CA ASP A 84 -0.50 -8.11 5.38
C ASP A 84 -0.11 -8.87 4.10
N VAL A 85 -0.97 -9.77 3.61
CA VAL A 85 -0.74 -10.48 2.35
C VAL A 85 -0.79 -9.52 1.16
N GLY A 86 -1.82 -8.67 1.07
CA GLY A 86 -1.93 -7.66 0.01
C GLY A 86 -0.78 -6.65 0.06
N PHE A 87 -0.41 -6.20 1.25
CA PHE A 87 0.67 -5.23 1.44
C PHE A 87 2.03 -5.82 1.04
N ALA A 88 2.32 -7.05 1.44
CA ALA A 88 3.55 -7.74 1.07
C ALA A 88 3.62 -7.99 -0.45
N LYS A 89 2.49 -8.34 -1.07
CA LYS A 89 2.41 -8.51 -2.53
C LYS A 89 2.76 -7.22 -3.27
N VAL A 90 2.17 -6.08 -2.90
CA VAL A 90 2.50 -4.78 -3.53
C VAL A 90 3.96 -4.45 -3.33
N GLY A 91 4.48 -4.60 -2.11
CA GLY A 91 5.88 -4.34 -1.80
C GLY A 91 6.87 -5.17 -2.65
N LEU A 92 6.51 -6.42 -2.99
CA LEU A 92 7.31 -7.28 -3.87
C LEU A 92 7.08 -6.99 -5.36
N ALA A 93 5.82 -6.83 -5.77
CA ALA A 93 5.45 -6.63 -7.17
C ALA A 93 6.00 -5.32 -7.74
N LEU A 94 6.16 -4.31 -6.88
CA LEU A 94 6.68 -3.00 -7.25
C LEU A 94 8.19 -2.86 -7.04
N LEU A 95 8.91 -3.90 -6.59
CA LEU A 95 10.38 -3.82 -6.59
C LEU A 95 10.89 -3.47 -8.00
N PRO A 96 11.91 -2.60 -8.14
CA PRO A 96 12.69 -1.91 -7.10
C PRO A 96 12.22 -0.49 -6.73
N GLU A 97 10.95 -0.14 -6.95
CA GLU A 97 10.42 1.18 -6.57
C GLU A 97 10.54 1.43 -5.04
N PRO A 98 10.70 2.70 -4.61
CA PRO A 98 10.70 3.92 -5.42
C PRO A 98 12.07 4.34 -5.96
N PHE A 99 13.10 3.50 -5.83
CA PHE A 99 14.47 3.81 -6.25
C PHE A 99 14.95 2.83 -7.34
N PRO A 100 14.41 2.92 -8.56
CA PRO A 100 14.76 1.96 -9.60
C PRO A 100 16.20 2.17 -10.12
N PRO A 101 17.01 1.10 -10.22
CA PRO A 101 18.31 1.15 -10.88
C PRO A 101 18.14 1.29 -12.40
N PRO A 102 19.20 1.56 -13.18
CA PRO A 102 19.12 1.58 -14.63
C PRO A 102 18.78 0.18 -15.20
N PRO A 103 18.17 0.11 -16.41
CA PRO A 103 18.08 -1.14 -17.16
C PRO A 103 19.49 -1.72 -17.45
N PRO A 104 19.67 -3.06 -17.51
CA PRO A 104 18.64 -4.11 -17.42
C PRO A 104 18.31 -4.56 -15.98
N ILE A 105 19.03 -4.06 -14.96
CA ILE A 105 18.89 -4.51 -13.56
C ILE A 105 17.45 -4.31 -13.09
N ARG A 106 16.85 -3.15 -13.40
CA ARG A 106 15.45 -2.86 -13.09
C ARG A 106 14.50 -3.94 -13.60
N THR A 107 14.63 -4.32 -14.88
CA THR A 107 13.76 -5.31 -15.52
C THR A 107 13.87 -6.68 -14.86
N VAL A 108 15.09 -7.10 -14.55
CA VAL A 108 15.36 -8.37 -13.87
C VAL A 108 14.77 -8.39 -12.46
N VAL A 109 15.01 -7.33 -11.68
CA VAL A 109 14.49 -7.21 -10.31
C VAL A 109 12.96 -7.15 -10.31
N HIS A 110 12.36 -6.38 -11.22
CA HIS A 110 10.91 -6.28 -11.34
C HIS A 110 10.27 -7.62 -11.69
N HIS A 111 10.83 -8.35 -12.66
CA HIS A 111 10.35 -9.68 -13.03
C HIS A 111 10.43 -10.67 -11.87
N TYR A 112 11.54 -10.65 -11.12
CA TYR A 112 11.70 -11.49 -9.94
C TYR A 112 10.74 -11.10 -8.81
N GLY A 113 10.55 -9.79 -8.57
CA GLY A 113 9.60 -9.25 -7.60
C GLY A 113 8.17 -9.71 -7.87
N ARG A 114 7.70 -9.63 -9.13
CA ARG A 114 6.39 -10.14 -9.54
C ARG A 114 6.25 -11.65 -9.31
N ARG A 115 7.29 -12.44 -9.59
CA ARG A 115 7.28 -13.88 -9.31
C ARG A 115 7.17 -14.17 -7.82
N LEU A 116 7.88 -13.45 -6.96
CA LEU A 116 7.77 -13.60 -5.51
C LEU A 116 6.38 -13.18 -4.99
N ALA A 117 5.83 -12.07 -5.50
CA ALA A 117 4.48 -11.64 -5.16
C ALA A 117 3.43 -12.72 -5.50
N GLN A 118 3.57 -13.37 -6.66
CA GLN A 118 2.72 -14.48 -7.06
C GLN A 118 2.89 -15.71 -6.15
N GLN A 119 4.12 -16.04 -5.75
CA GLN A 119 4.36 -17.14 -4.81
C GLN A 119 3.75 -16.88 -3.42
N ILE A 120 3.81 -15.65 -2.92
CA ILE A 120 3.12 -15.27 -1.67
C ILE A 120 1.61 -15.45 -1.84
N HIS A 121 1.05 -14.96 -2.94
CA HIS A 121 -0.36 -15.09 -3.24
C HIS A 121 -0.83 -16.55 -3.22
N GLU A 122 -0.15 -17.44 -3.95
CA GLU A 122 -0.52 -18.86 -4.04
C GLU A 122 -0.43 -19.61 -2.69
N ARG A 123 0.49 -19.19 -1.82
CA ARG A 123 0.67 -19.80 -0.49
C ARG A 123 -0.32 -19.25 0.53
N CYS A 124 -0.62 -17.96 0.45
CA CYS A 124 -1.42 -17.27 1.45
C CYS A 124 -2.91 -17.20 1.10
N SER A 125 -3.32 -17.34 -0.17
CA SER A 125 -4.73 -17.25 -0.60
C SER A 125 -5.64 -18.21 0.16
N ARG A 126 -5.13 -19.41 0.47
CA ARG A 126 -5.85 -20.43 1.26
C ARG A 126 -6.12 -20.02 2.72
N HIS A 127 -5.44 -18.99 3.22
CA HIS A 127 -5.53 -18.54 4.62
C HIS A 127 -6.27 -17.21 4.80
N VAL A 128 -6.67 -16.56 3.71
CA VAL A 128 -7.25 -15.19 3.72
C VAL A 128 -8.59 -15.09 3.00
N ASP A 129 -9.32 -16.21 2.92
CA ASP A 129 -10.61 -16.40 2.25
C ASP A 129 -10.70 -15.80 0.84
N GLY A 130 -9.63 -15.97 0.05
CA GLY A 130 -9.68 -15.84 -1.41
C GLY A 130 -9.06 -14.58 -2.03
N ASP A 131 -9.03 -14.58 -3.36
CA ASP A 131 -8.21 -13.67 -4.17
C ASP A 131 -8.76 -12.24 -4.21
N THR A 132 -10.09 -12.09 -4.25
CA THR A 132 -10.75 -10.77 -4.25
C THR A 132 -10.40 -9.96 -3.00
N ARG A 133 -10.30 -10.63 -1.84
CA ARG A 133 -9.92 -9.97 -0.59
C ARG A 133 -8.47 -9.48 -0.63
N ILE A 134 -7.55 -10.31 -1.13
CA ILE A 134 -6.15 -9.91 -1.32
C ILE A 134 -6.09 -8.70 -2.27
N ALA A 135 -6.78 -8.75 -3.40
CA ALA A 135 -6.80 -7.69 -4.39
C ALA A 135 -7.28 -6.36 -3.80
N TYR A 136 -8.33 -6.39 -2.96
CA TYR A 136 -8.77 -5.21 -2.22
C TYR A 136 -7.65 -4.60 -1.35
N PHE A 137 -6.91 -5.43 -0.60
CA PHE A 137 -5.82 -4.93 0.25
C PHE A 137 -4.60 -4.47 -0.55
N GLU A 138 -4.34 -5.02 -1.73
CA GLU A 138 -3.35 -4.48 -2.66
C GLU A 138 -3.76 -3.06 -3.14
N ALA A 139 -5.02 -2.87 -3.50
CA ALA A 139 -5.56 -1.56 -3.89
C ALA A 139 -5.51 -0.56 -2.72
N LEU A 140 -5.84 -1.00 -1.49
CA LEU A 140 -5.70 -0.19 -0.29
C LEU A 140 -4.22 0.20 -0.04
N ARG A 141 -3.27 -0.71 -0.25
CA ARG A 141 -1.85 -0.37 -0.08
C ARG A 141 -1.38 0.70 -1.06
N CYS A 142 -1.81 0.60 -2.32
CA CYS A 142 -1.45 1.55 -3.36
C CYS A 142 -1.96 2.96 -3.01
N THR A 143 -3.24 3.07 -2.65
CA THR A 143 -3.87 4.33 -2.25
C THR A 143 -3.32 4.88 -0.94
N LEU A 144 -2.95 4.03 0.02
CA LEU A 144 -2.27 4.44 1.25
C LEU A 144 -0.94 5.13 0.94
N GLN A 145 -0.14 4.58 0.01
CA GLN A 145 1.13 5.20 -0.36
C GLN A 145 0.95 6.51 -1.11
N VAL A 146 -0.05 6.60 -1.99
CA VAL A 146 -0.43 7.85 -2.67
C VAL A 146 -0.87 8.90 -1.66
N ALA A 147 -1.72 8.53 -0.69
CA ALA A 147 -2.16 9.43 0.38
C ALA A 147 -0.97 9.99 1.16
N ALA A 148 0.06 9.18 1.43
CA ALA A 148 1.28 9.66 2.10
C ALA A 148 2.00 10.73 1.27
N VAL A 149 2.18 10.49 -0.03
CA VAL A 149 2.80 11.45 -0.95
C VAL A 149 1.99 12.74 -1.03
N VAL A 150 0.65 12.65 -1.16
CA VAL A 150 -0.23 13.83 -1.21
C VAL A 150 -0.18 14.61 0.10
N ALA A 151 -0.21 13.94 1.25
CA ALA A 151 -0.14 14.59 2.56
C ALA A 151 1.19 15.33 2.77
N ASP A 152 2.32 14.74 2.39
CA ASP A 152 3.62 15.39 2.48
C ASP A 152 3.74 16.58 1.53
N ARG A 153 3.27 16.44 0.28
CA ARG A 153 3.23 17.56 -0.68
C ARG A 153 2.42 18.73 -0.15
N ARG A 154 1.24 18.49 0.42
CA ARG A 154 0.40 19.53 1.05
C ARG A 154 1.08 20.21 2.22
N ALA A 155 1.93 19.49 2.95
CA ALA A 155 2.71 20.02 4.05
C ALA A 155 4.06 20.62 3.61
N GLY A 156 4.33 20.74 2.31
CA GLY A 156 5.60 21.27 1.78
C GLY A 156 6.81 20.38 2.04
N ARG A 157 6.61 19.08 2.31
CA ARG A 157 7.67 18.07 2.52
C ARG A 157 7.87 17.24 1.25
N GLN A 158 9.09 16.75 1.07
CA GLN A 158 9.40 15.73 0.07
C GLN A 158 9.05 14.35 0.60
N ASN A 159 8.52 13.48 -0.27
CA ASN A 159 8.28 12.08 0.07
C ASN A 159 9.12 11.15 -0.83
N GLY A 160 9.78 10.16 -0.22
CA GLY A 160 10.64 9.22 -0.95
C GLY A 160 9.92 8.36 -2.00
N TRP A 161 8.59 8.27 -1.95
CA TRP A 161 7.77 7.51 -2.90
C TRP A 161 7.24 8.33 -4.08
N GLU A 162 7.60 9.61 -4.22
CA GLU A 162 7.13 10.45 -5.32
C GLU A 162 7.37 9.83 -6.70
N HIS A 163 8.56 9.25 -6.94
CA HIS A 163 8.89 8.58 -8.20
C HIS A 163 8.17 7.23 -8.39
N GLY A 164 7.70 6.60 -7.31
CA GLY A 164 6.98 5.33 -7.35
C GLY A 164 5.47 5.47 -7.60
N VAL A 165 4.91 6.70 -7.55
CA VAL A 165 3.47 6.95 -7.75
C VAL A 165 2.93 6.37 -9.07
N PRO A 166 3.59 6.53 -10.24
CA PRO A 166 3.09 5.94 -11.48
C PRO A 166 2.95 4.41 -11.43
N ALA A 167 3.88 3.73 -10.74
CA ALA A 167 3.82 2.27 -10.59
C ALA A 167 2.68 1.84 -9.65
N LEU A 168 2.46 2.59 -8.56
CA LEU A 168 1.32 2.39 -7.65
C LEU A 168 -0.01 2.56 -8.37
N VAL A 169 -0.15 3.64 -9.17
CA VAL A 169 -1.35 3.90 -9.97
C VAL A 169 -1.56 2.82 -11.02
N SER A 170 -0.51 2.40 -11.73
CA SER A 170 -0.62 1.33 -12.72
C SER A 170 -1.07 0.00 -12.09
N HIS A 171 -0.54 -0.35 -10.92
CA HIS A 171 -0.96 -1.56 -10.20
C HIS A 171 -2.40 -1.46 -9.67
N PHE A 172 -2.77 -0.31 -9.11
CA PHE A 172 -4.14 -0.03 -8.67
C PHE A 172 -5.14 -0.14 -9.82
N ASN A 173 -4.86 0.47 -10.97
CA ASN A 173 -5.72 0.40 -12.16
C ASN A 173 -5.83 -1.04 -12.68
N ALA A 174 -4.74 -1.81 -12.65
CA ALA A 174 -4.77 -3.22 -13.06
C ALA A 174 -5.65 -4.10 -12.15
N ILE A 175 -5.75 -3.77 -10.86
CA ILE A 175 -6.63 -4.47 -9.91
C ILE A 175 -8.08 -4.05 -10.07
N THR A 176 -8.32 -2.74 -10.18
CA THR A 176 -9.66 -2.15 -10.04
C THR A 176 -10.40 -2.01 -11.38
N GLY A 177 -9.67 -2.05 -12.50
CA GLY A 177 -10.19 -1.70 -13.82
C GLY A 177 -10.44 -0.20 -14.02
N LEU A 178 -10.06 0.64 -13.05
CA LEU A 178 -10.17 2.10 -13.16
C LEU A 178 -9.06 2.69 -14.02
N HIS A 179 -9.25 3.94 -14.43
CA HIS A 179 -8.27 4.73 -15.18
C HIS A 179 -7.87 5.99 -14.42
N VAL A 180 -7.43 5.83 -13.17
CA VAL A 180 -6.87 6.94 -12.40
C VAL A 180 -5.55 7.34 -13.05
N VAL A 181 -5.40 8.62 -13.40
CA VAL A 181 -4.15 9.15 -13.96
C VAL A 181 -3.42 9.90 -12.86
N ALA A 182 -2.16 9.57 -12.60
CA ALA A 182 -1.31 10.37 -11.72
C ALA A 182 -0.97 11.70 -12.42
N ASN A 183 -1.94 12.61 -12.56
CA ASN A 183 -1.68 13.92 -13.12
C ASN A 183 -1.06 14.81 -12.04
N ASP A 184 0.07 15.42 -12.37
CA ASP A 184 0.81 16.40 -11.56
C ASP A 184 0.06 17.75 -11.40
N ALA A 185 -1.27 17.72 -11.23
CA ALA A 185 -2.12 18.89 -11.11
C ALA A 185 -2.00 19.61 -9.74
N ALA A 186 -0.83 19.54 -9.11
CA ALA A 186 -0.47 20.29 -7.92
C ALA A 186 1.05 20.50 -7.79
N ASP A 187 1.80 20.65 -8.90
CA ASP A 187 3.11 21.33 -8.80
C ASP A 187 2.89 22.85 -8.91
N PRO A 188 2.89 23.61 -7.80
CA PRO A 188 2.81 25.07 -7.85
C PRO A 188 4.01 25.73 -8.58
N ARG A 189 5.04 24.96 -8.97
CA ARG A 189 6.21 25.44 -9.71
C ARG A 189 6.07 25.38 -11.23
N ARG A 190 5.04 24.73 -11.78
CA ARG A 190 4.72 24.83 -13.22
C ARG A 190 3.84 26.07 -13.47
N ARG A 191 4.46 27.25 -13.49
CA ARG A 191 3.85 28.40 -14.20
C ARG A 191 3.80 28.08 -15.70
N PRO A 192 2.70 28.35 -16.41
CA PRO A 192 2.72 28.27 -17.86
C PRO A 192 3.76 29.25 -18.40
N ALA A 193 4.63 28.76 -19.30
CA ALA A 193 5.50 29.62 -20.08
C ALA A 193 4.62 30.66 -20.79
N ARG A 194 4.91 31.93 -20.53
CA ARG A 194 4.34 33.06 -21.28
C ARG A 194 4.99 33.16 -22.65
#